data_AF-A0A2T2XHT8-F1
#
_entry.id   AF-A0A2T2XHT8-F1
#
_cell.length_a   1.000
_cell.length_b   1.000
_cell.length_c   1.000
_cell.angle_alpha   90.00
_cell.angle_beta   90.00
_cell.angle_gamma   90.00
#
_symmetry.space_group_name_H-M   'P 1'
#
loop_
_entity.id
_entity.type
_entity.pdbx_description
1 polymer ?
#
loop_
_entity_poly.entity_id
_entity_poly.type
_entity_poly.pdbx_seq_one_letter_code
_entity_poly.pdbx_strand_id
1 'polypeptide(L)'
;RLNDGWYLYSTKHGQESLTANSTKFGTISTIAEAISGTHKPITLKLDCEGCEFDVVGNSESRAAFGHPRLHNIILEYHFRSPQMIIETITHYGFHLSRHEAKGPVGLLFFSKEVS
;
A
#
# COMPACT_ATOMS: atom_id res chain seq x y z
N ARG A 1 -5.22 11.20 14.35
CA ARG A 1 -6.29 11.45 13.35
C ARG A 1 -5.68 11.20 11.97
N LEU A 2 -6.05 10.09 11.30
CA LEU A 2 -5.63 9.79 9.93
C LEU A 2 -6.46 10.64 8.98
N ASN A 3 -6.09 11.92 8.83
CA ASN A 3 -6.82 12.87 7.99
C ASN A 3 -6.33 12.78 6.54
N ASP A 4 -7.28 12.68 5.61
CA ASP A 4 -7.18 13.03 4.19
C ASP A 4 -6.24 12.21 3.26
N GLY A 5 -6.10 10.90 3.48
CA GLY A 5 -5.42 10.00 2.54
C GLY A 5 -6.36 9.29 1.57
N TRP A 6 -5.97 9.14 0.30
CA TRP A 6 -6.64 8.25 -0.66
C TRP A 6 -6.21 6.80 -0.42
N TYR A 7 -7.12 5.98 0.08
CA TYR A 7 -6.88 4.56 0.31
C TYR A 7 -7.17 3.76 -0.96
N LEU A 8 -6.17 3.06 -1.48
CA LEU A 8 -6.29 2.10 -2.57
C LEU A 8 -6.24 0.69 -2.00
N TYR A 9 -7.38 0.00 -2.04
CA TYR A 9 -7.57 -1.37 -1.56
C TYR A 9 -7.61 -2.35 -2.74
N SER A 10 -6.94 -3.50 -2.65
CA SER A 10 -6.96 -4.53 -3.69
C SER A 10 -6.99 -5.92 -3.06
N THR A 11 -8.18 -6.54 -2.98
CA THR A 11 -8.32 -7.95 -2.61
C THR A 11 -8.60 -8.83 -3.80
N LYS A 12 -8.18 -10.09 -3.69
CA LYS A 12 -8.53 -11.18 -4.61
C LYS A 12 -10.05 -11.38 -4.75
N HIS A 13 -10.85 -10.95 -3.77
CA HIS A 13 -12.31 -11.22 -3.69
C HIS A 13 -13.21 -9.99 -3.51
N GLY A 14 -12.66 -8.77 -3.55
CA GLY A 14 -13.45 -7.54 -3.70
C GLY A 14 -14.42 -7.20 -2.56
N GLN A 15 -14.19 -7.63 -1.31
CA GLN A 15 -15.08 -7.24 -0.19
C GLN A 15 -14.77 -5.86 0.42
N GLU A 16 -15.78 -5.31 1.09
CA GLU A 16 -16.01 -3.87 1.26
C GLU A 16 -15.74 -3.38 2.69
N SER A 17 -14.98 -2.30 2.82
CA SER A 17 -15.10 -1.37 3.95
C SER A 17 -14.54 0.00 3.54
N LEU A 18 -15.43 0.94 3.24
CA LEU A 18 -15.07 2.30 2.78
C LEU A 18 -15.15 3.27 3.96
N THR A 19 -14.12 4.10 4.10
CA THR A 19 -14.25 5.39 4.81
C THR A 19 -14.43 6.49 3.75
N ALA A 20 -15.06 7.61 4.10
CA ALA A 20 -15.61 8.60 3.15
C ALA A 20 -14.62 9.23 2.12
N ASN A 21 -13.32 8.90 2.13
CA ASN A 21 -12.28 9.42 1.22
C ASN A 21 -11.44 8.33 0.51
N SER A 22 -11.99 7.12 0.32
CA SER A 22 -11.29 5.99 -0.35
C SER A 22 -11.81 5.72 -1.76
N THR A 23 -10.91 5.48 -2.73
CA THR A 23 -11.27 4.96 -4.07
C THR A 23 -10.87 3.50 -4.18
N LYS A 24 -11.85 2.64 -4.46
CA LYS A 24 -11.63 1.20 -4.67
C LYS A 24 -11.17 0.95 -6.09
N PHE A 25 -10.16 0.09 -6.24
CA PHE A 25 -9.73 -0.40 -7.54
C PHE A 25 -9.68 -1.93 -7.52
N GLY A 26 -10.38 -2.56 -8.47
CA GLY A 26 -10.57 -4.02 -8.51
C GLY A 26 -9.36 -4.82 -8.96
N THR A 27 -8.33 -4.16 -9.50
CA THR A 27 -7.11 -4.77 -10.05
C THR A 27 -5.92 -3.80 -9.93
N ILE A 28 -4.69 -4.33 -9.92
CA ILE A 28 -3.41 -3.58 -9.84
C ILE A 28 -3.32 -2.44 -10.88
N SER A 29 -4.06 -2.57 -11.99
CA SER A 29 -4.06 -1.73 -13.18
C SER A 29 -4.45 -0.25 -13.02
N THR A 30 -4.54 0.29 -11.81
CA THR A 30 -4.95 1.71 -11.61
C THR A 30 -4.35 2.40 -10.39
N ILE A 31 -3.34 1.83 -9.70
CA ILE A 31 -2.68 2.56 -8.59
C ILE A 31 -2.05 3.87 -9.10
N ALA A 32 -1.38 3.82 -10.24
CA ALA A 32 -0.79 5.01 -10.88
C ALA A 32 -1.86 6.03 -11.32
N GLU A 33 -2.97 5.57 -11.89
CA GLU A 33 -4.08 6.44 -12.33
C GLU A 33 -4.75 7.14 -11.14
N ALA A 34 -5.02 6.40 -10.06
CA ALA A 34 -5.57 6.93 -8.82
C ALA A 34 -4.70 8.04 -8.22
N ILE A 35 -3.39 7.84 -8.28
CA ILE A 35 -2.41 8.77 -7.74
C ILE A 35 -2.30 10.03 -8.62
N SER A 36 -2.52 9.93 -9.93
CA SER A 36 -2.34 11.03 -10.88
C SER A 36 -3.34 12.19 -10.67
N GLY A 37 -4.57 11.89 -10.24
CA GLY A 37 -5.66 12.87 -10.12
C GLY A 37 -5.69 13.74 -8.86
N THR A 38 -4.77 13.53 -7.89
CA THR A 38 -4.83 14.23 -6.60
C THR A 38 -3.59 15.06 -6.28
N HIS A 39 -3.75 16.33 -5.92
CA HIS A 39 -2.63 17.21 -5.52
C HIS A 39 -2.18 17.05 -4.06
N LYS A 40 -2.82 16.16 -3.29
CA LYS A 40 -2.53 15.97 -1.86
C LYS A 40 -1.54 14.81 -1.62
N PRO A 41 -0.87 14.78 -0.44
CA PRO A 41 -0.19 13.59 0.05
C PRO A 41 -1.10 12.35 0.04
N ILE A 42 -0.53 11.20 -0.31
CA ILE A 42 -1.28 9.94 -0.49
C ILE A 42 -0.81 8.92 0.55
N THR A 43 -1.78 8.17 1.07
CA THR A 43 -1.54 7.00 1.94
C THR A 43 -2.15 5.77 1.27
N LEU A 44 -1.32 4.88 0.77
CA LEU A 44 -1.73 3.63 0.15
C LEU A 44 -1.98 2.57 1.22
N LYS A 45 -3.17 1.94 1.24
CA LYS A 45 -3.47 0.84 2.16
C LYS A 45 -3.75 -0.45 1.39
N LEU A 46 -2.77 -1.34 1.34
CA LEU A 46 -2.86 -2.65 0.71
C LEU A 46 -3.36 -3.69 1.70
N ASP A 47 -4.48 -4.31 1.37
CA ASP A 47 -5.05 -5.46 2.03
C ASP A 47 -5.34 -6.45 0.91
N CYS A 48 -4.53 -7.51 0.83
CA CYS A 48 -4.37 -8.32 -0.38
C CYS A 48 -4.77 -9.79 -0.19
N GLU A 49 -5.23 -10.19 0.99
CA GLU A 49 -5.77 -11.55 1.25
C GLU A 49 -4.85 -12.67 0.71
N GLY A 50 -3.53 -12.51 0.85
CA GLY A 50 -2.51 -13.49 0.45
C GLY A 50 -1.85 -13.28 -0.92
N CYS A 51 -2.18 -12.22 -1.67
CA CYS A 51 -1.49 -11.88 -2.94
C CYS A 51 -0.47 -10.74 -2.82
N GLU A 52 -0.02 -10.40 -1.61
CA GLU A 52 0.84 -9.23 -1.37
C GLU A 52 2.14 -9.28 -2.16
N PHE A 53 2.72 -10.47 -2.27
CA PHE A 53 3.99 -10.68 -2.96
C PHE A 53 3.86 -10.45 -4.47
N ASP A 54 2.72 -10.80 -5.05
CA ASP A 54 2.42 -10.55 -6.46
C ASP A 54 2.18 -9.06 -6.69
N VAL A 55 1.43 -8.41 -5.79
CA VAL A 55 1.17 -6.97 -5.83
C VAL A 55 2.46 -6.18 -5.72
N VAL A 56 3.34 -6.48 -4.77
CA VAL A 56 4.63 -5.80 -4.57
C VAL A 56 5.64 -6.13 -5.68
N GLY A 57 5.55 -7.35 -6.23
CA GLY A 57 6.37 -7.79 -7.36
C GLY A 57 6.00 -7.15 -8.70
N ASN A 58 4.75 -6.71 -8.86
CA ASN A 58 4.23 -6.14 -10.10
C ASN A 58 4.88 -4.77 -10.43
N SER A 59 5.23 -4.56 -11.71
CA SER A 59 5.85 -3.34 -12.23
C SER A 59 5.03 -2.07 -12.03
N GLU A 60 3.71 -2.16 -12.06
CA GLU A 60 2.79 -1.02 -11.89
C GLU A 60 2.77 -0.54 -10.44
N SER A 61 2.70 -1.46 -9.48
CA SER A 61 2.83 -1.14 -8.05
C SER A 61 4.18 -0.50 -7.75
N ARG A 62 5.24 -1.01 -8.36
CA ARG A 62 6.60 -0.46 -8.26
C ARG A 62 6.69 0.96 -8.81
N ALA A 63 6.05 1.25 -9.94
CA ALA A 63 5.94 2.60 -10.46
C ALA A 63 5.17 3.53 -9.49
N ALA A 64 4.11 3.02 -8.86
CA ALA A 64 3.36 3.77 -7.85
C ALA A 64 4.18 4.07 -6.59
N PHE A 65 5.04 3.14 -6.13
CA PHE A 65 5.94 3.37 -5.00
C PHE A 65 6.91 4.53 -5.25
N GLY A 66 7.37 4.70 -6.50
CA GLY A 66 8.21 5.83 -6.90
C GLY A 66 7.48 7.19 -6.97
N HIS A 67 6.16 7.24 -6.80
CA HIS A 67 5.42 8.47 -7.03
C HIS A 67 5.71 9.52 -5.94
N PRO A 68 6.05 10.79 -6.29
CA PRO A 68 6.50 11.81 -5.32
C PRO A 68 5.46 12.10 -4.24
N ARG A 69 4.17 12.04 -4.56
CA ARG A 69 3.07 12.29 -3.61
C ARG A 69 2.67 11.10 -2.72
N LEU A 70 3.20 9.89 -2.95
CA LEU A 70 2.87 8.73 -2.10
C LEU A 70 3.71 8.72 -0.84
N HIS A 71 3.16 9.12 0.31
CA HIS A 71 3.96 9.36 1.52
C HIS A 71 3.93 8.19 2.50
N ASN A 72 2.82 7.46 2.53
CA ASN A 72 2.64 6.34 3.45
C ASN A 72 2.15 5.10 2.71
N ILE A 73 2.61 3.94 3.15
CA ILE A 73 2.09 2.63 2.73
C ILE A 73 1.74 1.84 3.99
N ILE A 74 0.52 1.33 4.07
CA ILE A 74 0.08 0.39 5.08
C ILE A 74 -0.21 -0.91 4.35
N LEU A 75 0.51 -1.98 4.65
CA LEU A 75 0.37 -3.25 3.95
C LEU A 75 0.06 -4.36 4.95
N GLU A 76 -1.06 -5.04 4.75
CA GLU A 76 -1.36 -6.31 5.40
C GLU A 76 -0.73 -7.45 4.62
N TYR A 77 -0.06 -8.38 5.32
CA TYR A 77 0.55 -9.57 4.73
C TYR A 77 0.14 -10.85 5.43
N HIS A 78 0.09 -11.93 4.65
CA HIS A 78 -0.38 -13.23 5.10
C HIS A 78 0.64 -14.35 4.92
N PHE A 79 0.61 -15.33 5.83
CA PHE A 79 1.19 -16.69 5.73
C PHE A 79 2.71 -16.82 5.55
N ARG A 80 3.47 -15.75 5.31
CA ARG A 80 4.91 -15.78 5.01
C ARG A 80 5.65 -14.63 5.68
N SER A 81 6.98 -14.78 5.78
CA SER A 81 7.85 -13.70 6.24
C SER A 81 7.72 -12.47 5.33
N PRO A 82 7.55 -11.25 5.89
CA PRO A 82 7.38 -10.03 5.12
C PRO A 82 8.68 -9.47 4.53
N GLN A 83 9.82 -10.15 4.70
CA GLN A 83 11.14 -9.58 4.42
C GLN A 83 11.29 -9.05 2.98
N MET A 84 10.83 -9.80 1.98
CA MET A 84 10.86 -9.37 0.58
C MET A 84 10.01 -8.10 0.34
N ILE A 85 8.88 -7.98 1.04
CA ILE A 85 8.01 -6.80 0.95
C ILE A 85 8.72 -5.59 1.53
N ILE A 86 9.34 -5.75 2.71
CA ILE A 86 10.11 -4.70 3.38
C ILE A 86 11.25 -4.23 2.49
N GLU A 87 12.06 -5.15 1.96
CA GLU A 87 13.18 -4.84 1.07
C GLU A 87 12.73 -4.12 -0.21
N THR A 88 11.64 -4.60 -0.82
CA THR A 88 11.13 -3.96 -2.05
C THR A 88 10.62 -2.56 -1.78
N ILE A 89 9.82 -2.34 -0.73
CA ILE A 89 9.24 -1.02 -0.46
C ILE A 89 10.32 -0.02 0.01
N THR A 90 11.28 -0.48 0.82
CA THR A 90 12.39 0.37 1.28
C THR A 90 13.34 0.77 0.14
N HIS A 91 13.48 -0.05 -0.90
CA HIS A 91 14.20 0.32 -2.13
C HIS A 91 13.63 1.57 -2.81
N TYR A 92 12.34 1.85 -2.64
CA TYR A 92 11.68 3.06 -3.17
C TYR A 92 11.73 4.27 -2.22
N GLY A 93 12.62 4.24 -1.22
CA GLY A 93 12.87 5.38 -0.33
C GLY A 93 11.91 5.49 0.85
N PHE A 94 11.12 4.45 1.12
CA PHE A 94 10.32 4.36 2.33
C PHE A 94 11.14 3.78 3.49
N HIS A 95 10.75 4.12 4.71
CA HIS A 95 11.24 3.51 5.93
C HIS A 95 10.11 2.75 6.62
N LEU A 96 10.40 1.54 7.11
CA LEU A 96 9.48 0.79 7.95
C LEU A 96 9.41 1.47 9.33
N SER A 97 8.28 2.12 9.63
CA SER A 97 8.06 2.83 10.88
C SER A 97 7.42 1.96 11.95
N ARG A 98 6.65 0.95 11.55
CA ARG A 98 5.99 0.02 12.48
C ARG A 98 5.71 -1.32 11.81
N HIS A 99 5.81 -2.39 12.60
CA HIS A 99 5.46 -3.75 12.23
C HIS A 99 4.63 -4.39 13.34
N GLU A 100 3.42 -4.82 13.01
CA GLU A 100 2.50 -5.47 13.94
C GLU A 100 2.14 -6.85 13.41
N ALA A 101 2.69 -7.92 13.99
CA ALA A 101 2.38 -9.30 13.61
C ALA A 101 1.41 -9.94 14.61
N LYS A 102 0.33 -10.57 14.10
CA LYS A 102 -0.64 -11.31 14.92
C LYS A 102 -1.07 -12.60 14.22
N GLY A 103 -0.41 -13.70 14.58
CA GLY A 103 -0.71 -15.02 14.02
C GLY A 103 -0.35 -15.09 12.53
N PRO A 104 -1.25 -15.57 11.64
CA PRO A 104 -0.95 -15.71 10.22
C PRO A 104 -0.98 -14.40 9.44
N VAL A 105 -1.32 -13.28 10.08
CA VAL A 105 -1.46 -11.96 9.47
C VAL A 105 -0.56 -10.96 10.18
N GLY A 106 0.00 -10.00 9.44
CA GLY A 106 0.66 -8.84 10.02
C GLY A 106 0.48 -7.58 9.20
N LEU A 107 0.71 -6.43 9.83
CA LEU A 107 0.64 -5.10 9.24
C LEU A 107 2.02 -4.46 9.25
N LEU A 108 2.41 -3.92 8.09
CA LEU A 108 3.61 -3.12 7.90
C LEU A 108 3.20 -1.67 7.64
N PHE A 109 3.85 -0.74 8.32
CA PHE A 109 3.64 0.68 8.16
C PHE A 109 4.92 1.30 7.64
N PHE A 110 4.84 1.92 6.48
CA PHE A 110 5.93 2.59 5.82
C PHE A 110 5.63 4.08 5.68
N SER A 111 6.66 4.89 5.85
CA SER A 111 6.61 6.33 5.62
C SER A 111 7.87 6.77 4.88
N LYS A 112 7.75 7.74 3.98
CA LYS A 112 8.89 8.44 3.40
C LYS A 112 8.93 9.88 3.87
N GLU A 113 10.13 10.43 3.99
CA GLU A 113 10.27 11.86 4.25
C GLU A 113 9.85 12.66 3.02
N VAL A 114 9.24 13.80 3.28
CA VAL A 114 8.81 14.75 2.25
C VAL A 114 9.80 15.90 2.31
N SER A 115 10.72 15.95 1.35
CA SER A 115 11.60 17.10 1.12
C SER A 115 10.82 18.27 0.53
#